data_AF-A0A7X1NHQ8-F1
#
_entry.id   AF-A0A7X1NHQ8-F1
#
_cell.length_a   1.000
_cell.length_b   1.000
_cell.length_c   1.000
_cell.angle_alpha   90.00
_cell.angle_beta   90.00
_cell.angle_gamma   90.00
#
_symmetry.space_group_name_H-M   'P 1'
#
loop_
_entity.id
_entity.type
_entity.pdbx_description
1 polymer ?
#
loop_
_entity_poly.entity_id
_entity_poly.type
_entity_poly.pdbx_seq_one_letter_code
_entity_poly.pdbx_strand_id
1 'polypeptide(L)' 'MRPACAAIYAFRISVGAPPFRWLRAYRIERAKHLLRHTQLSLAAIGQECGFADQSHFTRSFF' A
#
# COMPACT_ATOMS: atom_id res chain seq x y z
N MET A 1 -10.07 -13.12 -24.86
CA MET A 1 -9.84 -13.75 -23.53
C MET A 1 -9.05 -12.79 -22.66
N ARG A 2 -9.50 -12.51 -21.43
CA ARG A 2 -9.04 -11.38 -20.59
C ARG A 2 -7.78 -11.74 -19.78
N PRO A 3 -6.58 -11.22 -20.11
CA PRO A 3 -5.30 -11.62 -19.48
C PRO A 3 -5.15 -11.16 -18.01
N ALA A 4 -5.87 -10.12 -17.59
CA ALA A 4 -5.76 -9.55 -16.25
C ALA A 4 -6.12 -10.53 -15.12
N CYS A 5 -7.05 -11.47 -15.35
CA CYS A 5 -7.46 -12.43 -14.33
C CYS A 5 -6.35 -13.44 -13.99
N ALA A 6 -5.51 -13.81 -14.97
CA ALA A 6 -4.45 -14.80 -14.76
C ALA A 6 -3.34 -14.27 -13.85
N ALA A 7 -2.91 -13.02 -14.04
CA ALA A 7 -1.89 -12.40 -13.19
C ALA A 7 -2.37 -12.20 -11.75
N ILE A 8 -3.63 -11.78 -11.56
CA ILE A 8 -4.24 -11.64 -10.22
C ILE A 8 -4.31 -12.99 -9.51
N TYR A 9 -4.69 -14.04 -10.24
CA TYR A 9 -4.78 -15.39 -9.69
C TYR A 9 -3.39 -15.95 -9.32
N ALA A 10 -2.40 -15.82 -10.20
CA ALA A 10 -1.03 -16.25 -9.95
C ALA A 10 -0.40 -15.53 -8.74
N PHE A 11 -0.64 -14.21 -8.59
CA PHE A 11 -0.19 -13.45 -7.42
C PHE A 11 -0.87 -13.96 -6.14
N ARG A 12 -2.18 -14.21 -6.18
CA ARG A 12 -2.92 -14.72 -5.02
C ARG A 12 -2.41 -16.09 -4.59
N ILE A 13 -2.07 -16.99 -5.52
CA ILE A 13 -1.47 -18.29 -5.19
C ILE A 13 -0.11 -18.11 -4.51
N SER A 14 0.71 -17.20 -5.02
CA SER A 14 2.11 -17.03 -4.56
C SER A 14 2.20 -16.25 -3.24
N VAL A 15 1.33 -15.26 -3.04
CA VAL A 15 1.40 -14.28 -1.94
C VAL A 15 0.29 -14.50 -0.91
N GLY A 16 -0.70 -15.34 -1.22
CA GLY A 16 -1.79 -15.71 -0.31
C GLY A 16 -2.91 -14.66 -0.18
N ALA A 17 -2.78 -13.49 -0.81
CA ALA A 17 -3.76 -12.42 -0.75
C ALA A 17 -4.01 -11.77 -2.13
N PRO A 18 -5.19 -11.17 -2.36
CA PRO A 18 -5.42 -10.36 -3.55
C PRO A 18 -4.42 -9.20 -3.64
N PRO A 19 -3.90 -8.87 -4.84
CA PRO A 19 -2.84 -7.87 -5.02
C PRO A 19 -3.11 -6.54 -4.33
N PHE A 20 -4.33 -6.02 -4.45
CA PHE A 20 -4.72 -4.75 -3.84
C PHE A 20 -4.66 -4.77 -2.31
N ARG A 21 -5.11 -5.86 -1.69
CA ARG A 21 -5.10 -6.01 -0.22
C ARG A 21 -3.67 -6.10 0.31
N TRP A 22 -2.84 -6.87 -0.39
CA TRP A 22 -1.42 -7.01 -0.05
C TRP A 22 -0.70 -5.66 -0.19
N LEU A 23 -0.89 -4.97 -1.31
CA LEU A 23 -0.25 -3.67 -1.56
C LEU A 23 -0.66 -2.64 -0.52
N ARG A 24 -1.95 -2.58 -0.15
CA ARG A 24 -2.41 -1.69 0.93
C ARG A 24 -1.70 -2.01 2.25
N ALA A 25 -1.64 -3.27 2.64
CA ALA A 25 -0.96 -3.67 3.88
C ALA A 25 0.54 -3.30 3.86
N TYR A 26 1.23 -3.58 2.74
CA TYR A 26 2.63 -3.20 2.57
C TYR A 26 2.86 -1.68 2.71
N ARG A 27 2.01 -0.86 2.08
CA ARG A 27 2.08 0.60 2.20
C ARG A 27 1.88 1.09 3.63
N ILE A 28 0.97 0.48 4.39
CA ILE A 28 0.73 0.82 5.79
C ILE A 28 1.92 0.43 6.67
N GLU A 29 2.52 -0.74 6.47
CA GLU A 29 3.71 -1.14 7.24
C GLU A 29 4.91 -0.22 6.96
N ARG A 30 5.12 0.18 5.70
CA ARG A 30 6.13 1.19 5.35
C ARG A 30 5.81 2.54 6.02
N ALA A 31 4.56 2.98 6.03
CA ALA A 31 4.16 4.22 6.71
C ALA A 31 4.45 4.17 8.21
N LYS A 32 4.12 3.05 8.89
CA LYS A 32 4.44 2.84 10.32
C LYS A 32 5.95 2.89 10.58
N HIS A 33 6.78 2.41 9.66
CA HIS A 33 8.23 2.52 9.78
C HIS A 33 8.67 3.99 9.69
N LEU A 34 8.21 4.73 8.68
CA LEU A 34 8.59 6.14 8.49
C LEU A 34 8.12 7.04 9.64
N LEU A 35 6.91 6.82 10.15
CA LEU A 35 6.37 7.54 11.31
C LEU A 35 7.22 7.35 12.58
N ARG A 36 7.90 6.22 12.72
CA ARG A 36 8.72 5.90 13.90
C ARG A 36 10.17 6.39 13.79
N HIS A 37 10.69 6.52 12.58
CA HIS A 37 12.14 6.70 12.36
C HIS A 37 12.49 8.00 11.61
N THR A 38 11.51 8.82 11.25
CA THR A 38 11.74 10.08 10.53
C THR A 38 10.90 11.21 11.10
N GLN A 39 11.22 12.45 10.72
CA GLN A 39 10.43 13.65 11.04
C GLN A 39 9.66 14.16 9.80
N LEU A 40 9.40 13.29 8.83
CA LEU A 40 8.65 13.64 7.63
C LEU A 40 7.21 14.03 8.00
N SER A 41 6.65 14.99 7.25
CA SER A 41 5.23 15.33 7.39
C SER A 41 4.35 14.16 6.93
N LEU A 42 3.10 14.10 7.43
CA LEU A 42 2.14 13.07 6.99
C LEU A 42 1.91 13.08 5.47
N ALA A 43 1.95 14.25 4.85
CA ALA A 43 1.88 14.38 3.39
C ALA A 43 3.07 13.71 2.70
N ALA A 44 4.28 13.98 3.17
CA ALA A 44 5.50 13.37 2.63
C ALA A 44 5.52 11.85 2.84
N ILE A 45 5.13 11.37 4.03
CA ILE A 45 5.02 9.93 4.30
C ILE A 45 3.98 9.28 3.37
N GLY A 46 2.84 9.93 3.15
CA GLY A 46 1.83 9.45 2.20
C GLY A 46 2.38 9.28 0.78
N GLN A 47 3.10 10.27 0.28
CA GLN A 47 3.75 10.20 -1.04
C GLN A 47 4.81 9.09 -1.11
N GLU A 48 5.67 8.98 -0.09
CA GLU A 48 6.69 7.93 0.02
C GLU A 48 6.11 6.51 0.08
N CYS A 49 4.88 6.37 0.58
CA CYS A 49 4.14 5.11 0.59
C CYS A 49 3.24 4.93 -0.65
N GLY A 50 3.26 5.85 -1.62
CA GLY A 50 2.50 5.75 -2.86
C GLY A 50 1.00 6.01 -2.73
N PHE A 51 0.59 6.80 -1.73
CA PHE A 51 -0.77 7.36 -1.65
C PHE A 51 -0.85 8.65 -2.49
N ALA A 52 -2.02 8.88 -3.11
CA ALA A 52 -2.22 10.04 -3.99
C ALA A 52 -2.07 11.39 -3.27
N ASP A 53 -2.56 11.48 -2.04
CA ASP A 53 -2.50 12.68 -1.22
C ASP A 53 -2.55 12.31 0.28
N GLN A 54 -2.34 13.31 1.14
CA GLN A 54 -2.37 13.13 2.59
C GLN A 54 -3.73 12.62 3.09
N SER A 55 -4.85 13.12 2.55
CA SER A 55 -6.19 12.70 2.99
C SER A 55 -6.47 11.25 2.61
N HIS A 56 -6.01 10.78 1.46
CA HIS A 56 -6.11 9.39 1.03
C HIS A 56 -5.23 8.49 1.90
N PHE A 57 -4.04 8.95 2.28
CA PHE A 57 -3.19 8.27 3.24
C PHE A 57 -3.87 8.15 4.61
N THR A 58 -4.35 9.24 5.20
CA THR A 58 -4.96 9.21 6.54
C THR A 58 -6.20 8.33 6.59
N ARG A 59 -7.09 8.41 5.59
CA ARG A 59 -8.25 7.49 5.44
C ARG A 59 -7.88 6.02 5.28
N SER A 60 -6.67 5.74 4.80
CA SER A 60 -6.20 4.37 4.63
C SER A 60 -5.49 3.83 5.87
N PHE A 61 -4.92 4.73 6.68
CA PHE A 61 -4.12 4.42 7.86
C PHE A 61 -4.97 4.26 9.12
N PHE A 62 -5.98 5.13 9.28
CA PHE A 62 -7.01 5.06 10.32
C PHE A 62 -8.24 4.32 9.80
#